data_AF-A0AA37L425-F1
#
_entry.id   AF-A0AA37L425-F1
#
_cell.length_a   1.000
_cell.length_b   1.000
_cell.length_c   1.000
_cell.angle_alpha   90.00
_cell.angle_beta   90.00
_cell.angle_gamma   90.00
#
_symmetry.space_group_name_H-M   'P 1'
#
loop_
_entity.id
_entity.type
_entity.pdbx_description
1 polymer ?
#
loop_
_entity_poly.entity_id
_entity_poly.type
_entity_poly.pdbx_seq_one_letter_code
_entity_poly.pdbx_strand_id
1 'polypeptide(L)'
;MFLILCLYWGIVFRIEENLPSLVCFVVDFDGQVAPYDTVAPLVGPTVTNLANETLWSPIPSIGYQIRTASEFRFDPLKVREAVYHFKAWSAIIINPNATALLQEAVAIGNSSYDPTGAVQVITMSGRDSFMTYSYILPSLTTFTSELMNQFGKTWGEMIMANDTITKETLRQAASAVNPGVSPLMLDLRPFGPPAAIPAVTFGLSFLIAHLGFTYYLADDMVSPSLTLFASSQIHAYNPLLRNV
;
A
#
# COMPACT_ATOMS: atom_id res chain seq x y z
N MET A 1 -23.89 -9.93 17.51
CA MET A 1 -23.63 -9.69 16.07
C MET A 1 -23.63 -8.22 15.68
N PHE A 2 -24.65 -7.42 16.04
CA PHE A 2 -24.67 -5.98 15.75
C PHE A 2 -23.45 -5.20 16.28
N LEU A 3 -22.90 -5.59 17.44
CA LEU A 3 -21.66 -5.02 17.97
C LEU A 3 -20.45 -5.16 17.01
N ILE A 4 -20.37 -6.26 16.27
CA ILE A 4 -19.28 -6.51 15.30
C ILE A 4 -19.45 -5.59 14.09
N LEU A 5 -20.69 -5.34 13.67
CA LEU A 5 -20.99 -4.40 12.60
C LEU A 5 -20.68 -2.95 13.02
N CYS A 6 -21.04 -2.55 14.25
CA CYS A 6 -20.67 -1.24 14.78
C CYS A 6 -19.14 -1.06 14.89
N LEU A 7 -18.42 -2.12 15.30
CA LEU A 7 -16.96 -2.11 15.33
C LEU A 7 -16.36 -1.96 13.92
N TYR A 8 -16.89 -2.69 12.94
CA TYR A 8 -16.46 -2.59 11.54
C TYR A 8 -16.58 -1.15 11.01
N TRP A 9 -17.76 -0.53 11.15
CA TRP A 9 -17.95 0.86 10.72
C TRP A 9 -17.12 1.85 11.53
N GLY A 10 -16.91 1.61 12.82
CA GLY A 10 -16.03 2.43 13.66
C GLY A 10 -14.58 2.42 13.19
N ILE A 11 -14.07 1.27 12.74
CA ILE A 11 -12.73 1.15 12.15
C ILE A 11 -12.69 1.86 10.78
N VAL A 12 -13.69 1.64 9.93
CA VAL A 12 -13.78 2.26 8.59
C VAL A 12 -13.82 3.79 8.67
N PHE A 13 -14.55 4.34 9.64
CA PHE A 13 -14.65 5.79 9.85
C PHE A 13 -13.30 6.45 10.14
N ARG A 14 -12.36 5.71 10.75
CA ARG A 14 -11.02 6.22 11.10
C ARG A 14 -9.93 5.74 10.14
N ILE A 15 -10.27 5.27 8.95
CA ILE A 15 -9.26 4.81 7.99
C ILE A 15 -8.25 5.91 7.69
N GLU A 16 -8.71 7.14 7.43
CA GLU A 16 -7.83 8.27 7.11
C GLU A 16 -6.85 8.60 8.24
N GLU A 17 -7.32 8.58 9.49
CA GLU A 17 -6.48 8.78 10.68
C GLU A 17 -5.44 7.65 10.86
N ASN A 18 -5.75 6.45 10.37
CA ASN A 18 -4.90 5.27 10.50
C ASN A 18 -4.06 4.97 9.24
N LEU A 19 -4.09 5.83 8.21
CA LEU A 19 -3.25 5.67 7.00
C LEU A 19 -1.76 5.51 7.30
N PRO A 20 -1.17 6.19 8.32
CA PRO A 20 0.22 5.97 8.69
C PRO A 20 0.52 4.54 9.18
N SER A 21 -0.49 3.75 9.53
CA SER A 21 -0.33 2.32 9.87
C SER A 21 -0.09 1.45 8.63
N LEU A 22 -0.39 1.96 7.43
CA LEU A 22 -0.07 1.30 6.16
C LEU A 22 1.42 1.50 5.85
N VAL A 23 2.26 0.65 6.44
CA VAL A 23 3.71 0.78 6.31
C VAL A 23 4.17 0.54 4.88
N CYS A 24 4.92 1.49 4.33
CA CYS A 24 5.66 1.39 3.08
C CYS A 24 7.17 1.39 3.37
N PHE A 25 7.87 0.32 2.99
CA PHE A 25 9.33 0.27 3.16
C PHE A 25 10.04 1.03 2.05
N VAL A 26 10.96 1.94 2.41
CA VAL A 26 11.85 2.60 1.46
C VAL A 26 13.25 2.04 1.69
N VAL A 27 13.80 1.35 0.71
CA VAL A 27 15.10 0.67 0.83
C VAL A 27 16.02 1.14 -0.27
N ASP A 28 17.14 1.74 0.15
CA ASP A 28 18.15 2.27 -0.75
C ASP A 28 19.32 1.29 -0.92
N PHE A 29 19.49 0.79 -2.14
CA PHE A 29 20.64 -0.03 -2.55
C PHE A 29 21.63 0.75 -3.46
N ASP A 30 21.36 2.02 -3.77
CA ASP A 30 22.17 2.84 -4.67
C ASP A 30 23.55 3.14 -4.07
N GLY A 31 24.61 2.86 -4.83
CA GLY A 31 26.00 3.04 -4.38
C GLY A 31 26.46 2.13 -3.22
N GLN A 32 25.67 1.12 -2.84
CA GLN A 32 25.98 0.22 -1.71
C GLN A 32 26.34 -1.21 -2.13
N VAL A 33 26.32 -1.52 -3.42
CA VAL A 33 26.61 -2.84 -3.98
C VAL A 33 27.74 -2.73 -5.00
N ALA A 34 28.80 -3.53 -4.86
CA ALA A 34 29.89 -3.59 -5.83
C ALA A 34 29.34 -3.92 -7.24
N PRO A 35 29.87 -3.33 -8.32
CA PRO A 35 31.16 -2.63 -8.44
C PRO A 35 31.11 -1.09 -8.39
N TYR A 36 29.98 -0.45 -8.06
CA TYR A 36 29.83 1.02 -8.10
C TYR A 36 29.73 1.67 -6.71
N ASP A 37 30.48 1.14 -5.75
CA ASP A 37 30.61 1.67 -4.37
C ASP A 37 31.33 3.03 -4.29
N THR A 38 31.95 3.47 -5.38
CA THR A 38 32.68 4.75 -5.48
C THR A 38 31.90 5.89 -6.12
N VAL A 39 30.70 5.65 -6.66
CA VAL A 39 29.89 6.68 -7.33
C VAL A 39 28.99 7.37 -6.31
N ALA A 40 28.97 8.70 -6.31
CA ALA A 40 28.10 9.47 -5.43
C ALA A 40 26.62 9.20 -5.78
N PRO A 41 25.83 8.60 -4.86
CA PRO A 41 24.44 8.26 -5.14
C PRO A 41 23.58 9.52 -5.19
N LEU A 42 22.67 9.58 -6.15
CA LEU A 42 21.74 10.67 -6.35
C LEU A 42 20.29 10.20 -6.17
N VAL A 43 19.95 9.06 -6.80
CA VAL A 43 18.59 8.51 -6.79
C VAL A 43 18.22 8.10 -5.37
N GLY A 44 19.09 7.35 -4.67
CA GLY A 44 18.88 6.92 -3.29
C GLY A 44 18.52 8.06 -2.33
N PRO A 45 19.41 9.05 -2.15
CA PRO A 45 19.17 10.20 -1.27
C PRO A 45 17.91 11.00 -1.62
N THR A 46 17.62 11.20 -2.91
CA THR A 46 16.42 11.93 -3.37
C THR A 46 15.15 11.21 -2.92
N VAL A 47 15.09 9.87 -3.07
CA VAL A 47 13.93 9.08 -2.65
C VAL A 47 13.78 9.07 -1.13
N THR A 48 14.89 8.92 -0.38
CA THR A 48 14.82 8.90 1.09
C THR A 48 14.45 10.26 1.68
N ASN A 49 14.93 11.36 1.10
CA ASN A 49 14.59 12.71 1.53
C ASN A 49 13.11 12.99 1.28
N LEU A 50 12.61 12.66 0.08
CA LEU A 50 11.19 12.81 -0.24
C LEU A 50 10.30 11.97 0.67
N ALA A 51 10.71 10.74 1.01
CA ALA A 51 9.97 9.89 1.95
C ALA A 51 9.89 10.52 3.34
N ASN A 52 10.97 11.13 3.80
CA ASN A 52 10.99 11.85 5.07
C ASN A 52 10.09 13.10 5.01
N GLU A 53 10.21 13.93 3.97
CA GLU A 53 9.36 15.11 3.75
C GLU A 53 7.87 14.75 3.71
N THR A 54 7.51 13.65 3.05
CA THR A 54 6.13 13.17 2.96
C THR A 54 5.59 12.73 4.32
N LEU A 55 6.43 12.18 5.19
CA LEU A 55 6.05 11.78 6.55
C LEU A 55 5.73 12.99 7.45
N TRP A 56 6.42 14.11 7.26
CA TRP A 56 6.20 15.35 8.00
C TRP A 56 5.14 16.26 7.36
N SER A 57 4.60 15.87 6.20
CA SER A 57 3.57 16.63 5.50
C SER A 57 2.25 16.62 6.27
N PRO A 58 1.48 17.74 6.28
CA PRO A 58 0.16 17.80 6.89
C PRO A 58 -0.91 16.98 6.14
N ILE A 59 -0.59 16.45 4.95
CA ILE A 59 -1.50 15.64 4.15
C ILE A 59 -1.47 14.20 4.66
N PRO A 60 -2.62 13.55 4.95
CA PRO A 60 -2.66 12.14 5.35
C PRO A 60 -2.00 11.27 4.28
N SER A 61 -0.91 10.61 4.66
CA SER A 61 -0.14 9.73 3.77
C SER A 61 0.08 8.36 4.43
N ILE A 62 0.50 7.40 3.61
CA ILE A 62 0.91 6.08 4.11
C ILE A 62 2.18 6.20 4.97
N GLY A 63 2.39 5.25 5.87
CA GLY A 63 3.53 5.28 6.79
C GLY A 63 4.84 4.90 6.10
N TYR A 64 5.61 5.88 5.61
CA TYR A 64 6.94 5.63 5.05
C TYR A 64 7.93 5.25 6.13
N GLN A 65 8.63 4.13 5.93
CA GLN A 65 9.65 3.63 6.83
C GLN A 65 10.93 3.33 6.06
N ILE A 66 11.95 4.16 6.29
CA ILE A 66 13.27 3.97 5.69
C ILE A 66 13.95 2.78 6.36
N ARG A 67 14.47 1.85 5.55
CA ARG A 67 15.23 0.68 6.00
C ARG A 67 16.56 0.60 5.28
N THR A 68 17.54 0.03 5.97
CA THR A 68 18.90 -0.15 5.44
C THR A 68 18.97 -1.41 4.58
N ALA A 69 19.70 -1.34 3.46
CA ALA A 69 19.93 -2.49 2.58
C ALA A 69 20.54 -3.71 3.28
N SER A 70 21.31 -3.50 4.35
CA SER A 70 21.91 -4.54 5.18
C SER A 70 20.88 -5.47 5.83
N GLU A 71 19.69 -4.96 6.19
CA GLU A 71 18.59 -5.77 6.75
C GLU A 71 18.10 -6.83 5.75
N PHE A 72 18.22 -6.51 4.45
CA PHE A 72 17.79 -7.34 3.34
C PHE A 72 18.95 -8.06 2.66
N ARG A 73 20.13 -8.12 3.31
CA ARG A 73 21.34 -8.77 2.78
C ARG A 73 21.76 -8.25 1.40
N PHE A 74 21.51 -6.96 1.12
CA PHE A 74 21.80 -6.32 -0.17
C PHE A 74 21.07 -6.94 -1.37
N ASP A 75 19.95 -7.63 -1.15
CA ASP A 75 19.15 -8.26 -2.19
C ASP A 75 17.76 -7.59 -2.30
N PRO A 76 17.45 -6.90 -3.41
CA PRO A 76 16.12 -6.34 -3.69
C PRO A 76 14.99 -7.36 -3.62
N LEU A 77 15.25 -8.64 -3.93
CA LEU A 77 14.25 -9.69 -3.88
C LEU A 77 13.80 -9.97 -2.45
N LYS A 78 14.68 -9.78 -1.45
CA LYS A 78 14.33 -9.91 -0.03
C LYS A 78 13.36 -8.84 0.44
N VAL A 79 13.39 -7.66 -0.16
CA VAL A 79 12.39 -6.62 0.09
C VAL A 79 11.03 -7.03 -0.48
N ARG A 80 11.02 -7.57 -1.70
CA ARG A 80 9.79 -8.12 -2.32
C ARG A 80 9.20 -9.26 -1.49
N GLU A 81 10.05 -10.16 -1.00
CA GLU A 81 9.67 -11.25 -0.09
C GLU A 81 9.06 -10.70 1.22
N ALA A 82 9.60 -9.60 1.77
CA ALA A 82 9.03 -8.98 2.96
C ALA A 82 7.60 -8.45 2.73
N VAL A 83 7.33 -7.84 1.56
CA VAL A 83 5.98 -7.42 1.16
C VAL A 83 5.07 -8.64 0.96
N TYR A 84 5.58 -9.69 0.32
CA TYR A 84 4.86 -10.95 0.11
C TYR A 84 4.42 -11.61 1.43
N HIS A 85 5.26 -11.56 2.47
CA HIS A 85 4.97 -12.06 3.81
C HIS A 85 4.27 -11.04 4.73
N PHE A 86 3.61 -10.03 4.15
CA PHE A 86 2.80 -9.05 4.89
C PHE A 86 3.54 -8.21 5.93
N LYS A 87 4.88 -8.13 5.89
CA LYS A 87 5.68 -7.28 6.80
C LYS A 87 5.49 -5.80 6.53
N ALA A 88 5.13 -5.45 5.29
CA ALA A 88 4.73 -4.13 4.85
C ALA A 88 3.53 -4.23 3.89
N TRP A 89 2.86 -3.10 3.66
CA TRP A 89 1.78 -2.99 2.68
C TRP A 89 2.29 -2.70 1.27
N SER A 90 3.40 -1.97 1.17
CA SER A 90 4.11 -1.69 -0.08
C SER A 90 5.60 -1.49 0.19
N ALA A 91 6.40 -1.46 -0.87
CA ALA A 91 7.82 -1.09 -0.76
C ALA A 91 8.26 -0.25 -1.97
N ILE A 92 9.19 0.65 -1.74
CA ILE A 92 9.93 1.41 -2.74
C ILE A 92 11.37 0.95 -2.63
N ILE A 93 11.83 0.30 -3.70
CA ILE A 93 13.15 -0.29 -3.82
C ILE A 93 13.93 0.58 -4.80
N ILE A 94 15.00 1.19 -4.33
CA ILE A 94 15.98 1.82 -5.22
C ILE A 94 16.95 0.73 -5.63
N ASN A 95 17.02 0.42 -6.93
CA ASN A 95 17.85 -0.67 -7.40
C ASN A 95 19.35 -0.36 -7.22
N PRO A 96 20.18 -1.40 -7.05
CA PRO A 96 21.61 -1.20 -6.95
C PRO A 96 22.16 -0.54 -8.22
N ASN A 97 23.09 0.39 -8.04
CA ASN A 97 23.81 1.09 -9.12
C ASN A 97 22.91 1.95 -10.02
N ALA A 98 21.72 2.35 -9.55
CA ALA A 98 20.79 3.18 -10.31
C ALA A 98 21.42 4.49 -10.78
N THR A 99 22.13 5.19 -9.90
CA THR A 99 22.80 6.47 -10.26
C THR A 99 23.97 6.25 -11.21
N ALA A 100 24.78 5.22 -10.98
CA ALA A 100 25.93 4.92 -11.81
C ALA A 100 25.53 4.54 -13.24
N LEU A 101 24.52 3.67 -13.40
CA LEU A 101 23.99 3.28 -14.70
C LEU A 101 23.38 4.46 -15.46
N LEU A 102 22.72 5.37 -14.75
CA LEU A 102 22.17 6.59 -15.35
C LEU A 102 23.28 7.53 -15.86
N GLN A 103 24.29 7.79 -15.03
CA GLN A 103 25.42 8.64 -15.42
C GLN A 103 26.21 8.03 -16.59
N GLU A 104 26.45 6.72 -16.56
CA GLU A 104 27.11 5.99 -17.64
C GLU A 104 26.30 6.05 -18.94
N ALA A 105 24.98 5.87 -18.86
CA ALA A 105 24.11 5.95 -20.03
C ALA A 105 24.17 7.32 -20.72
N VAL A 106 24.23 8.41 -19.94
CA VAL A 106 24.37 9.76 -20.48
C VAL A 106 25.78 10.02 -21.02
N ALA A 107 26.82 9.54 -20.33
CA ALA A 107 28.20 9.73 -20.76
C ALA A 107 28.51 9.04 -22.09
N ILE A 108 28.00 7.83 -22.30
CA ILE A 108 28.25 7.00 -23.49
C ILE A 108 27.23 7.28 -24.60
N GLY A 109 26.05 7.83 -24.28
CA GLY A 109 24.97 7.99 -25.25
C GLY A 109 24.19 6.70 -25.48
N ASN A 110 23.96 5.90 -24.43
CA ASN A 110 23.30 4.60 -24.55
C ASN A 110 21.80 4.74 -24.87
N SER A 111 21.41 4.44 -26.10
CA SER A 111 20.02 4.44 -26.56
C SER A 111 19.16 3.30 -26.01
N SER A 112 19.78 2.25 -25.47
CA SER A 112 19.11 1.08 -24.89
C SER A 112 18.90 1.18 -23.38
N TYR A 113 19.19 2.34 -22.77
CA TYR A 113 18.97 2.56 -21.35
C TYR A 113 17.47 2.55 -21.01
N ASP A 114 17.11 1.76 -19.99
CA ASP A 114 15.75 1.67 -19.46
C ASP A 114 15.62 2.49 -18.16
N PRO A 115 14.87 3.60 -18.18
CA PRO A 115 14.67 4.44 -16.99
C PRO A 115 13.83 3.74 -15.90
N THR A 116 13.11 2.66 -16.23
CA THR A 116 12.30 1.89 -15.27
C THR A 116 13.12 0.97 -14.38
N GLY A 117 14.40 0.78 -14.72
CA GLY A 117 15.34 -0.06 -13.98
C GLY A 117 15.90 0.59 -12.71
N ALA A 118 15.65 1.88 -12.46
CA ALA A 118 16.25 2.60 -11.34
C ALA A 118 15.47 2.47 -10.02
N VAL A 119 14.15 2.62 -10.05
CA VAL A 119 13.28 2.58 -8.87
C VAL A 119 12.11 1.64 -9.12
N GLN A 120 11.80 0.79 -8.16
CA GLN A 120 10.68 -0.15 -8.22
C GLN A 120 9.73 0.08 -7.05
N VAL A 121 8.45 0.17 -7.34
CA VAL A 121 7.38 0.31 -6.36
C VAL A 121 6.60 -1.00 -6.33
N ILE A 122 6.70 -1.72 -5.22
CA ILE A 122 6.11 -3.03 -5.02
C ILE A 122 4.81 -2.90 -4.23
N THR A 123 3.73 -3.43 -4.78
CA THR A 123 2.40 -3.49 -4.15
C THR A 123 1.86 -4.92 -4.17
N MET A 124 0.76 -5.16 -3.45
CA MET A 124 0.08 -6.46 -3.46
C MET A 124 -1.43 -6.30 -3.34
N SER A 125 -2.12 -6.08 -4.47
CA SER A 125 -3.58 -5.82 -4.46
C SER A 125 -4.40 -7.03 -4.01
N GLY A 126 -3.88 -8.24 -4.18
CA GLY A 126 -4.50 -9.48 -3.74
C GLY A 126 -4.60 -9.64 -2.21
N ARG A 127 -3.92 -8.78 -1.43
CA ARG A 127 -4.07 -8.72 0.04
C ARG A 127 -5.43 -8.13 0.42
N ASP A 128 -5.69 -6.95 -0.13
CA ASP A 128 -6.90 -6.17 0.07
C ASP A 128 -7.00 -5.20 -1.10
N SER A 129 -7.91 -5.48 -2.02
CA SER A 129 -8.05 -4.71 -3.25
C SER A 129 -8.63 -3.32 -2.97
N PHE A 130 -9.55 -3.20 -2.01
CA PHE A 130 -10.14 -1.92 -1.64
C PHE A 130 -9.07 -0.99 -1.06
N MET A 131 -8.33 -1.44 -0.05
CA MET A 131 -7.28 -0.62 0.56
C MET A 131 -6.17 -0.26 -0.42
N THR A 132 -5.79 -1.21 -1.29
CA THR A 132 -4.73 -1.00 -2.27
C THR A 132 -5.12 0.03 -3.32
N TYR A 133 -6.31 -0.10 -3.93
CA TYR A 133 -6.73 0.80 -5.00
C TYR A 133 -7.22 2.17 -4.49
N SER A 134 -7.82 2.23 -3.30
CA SER A 134 -8.38 3.48 -2.77
C SER A 134 -7.37 4.34 -2.01
N TYR A 135 -6.33 3.76 -1.39
CA TYR A 135 -5.41 4.52 -0.52
C TYR A 135 -3.93 4.34 -0.90
N ILE A 136 -3.46 3.10 -1.06
CA ILE A 136 -2.03 2.83 -1.27
C ILE A 136 -1.58 3.32 -2.66
N LEU A 137 -2.27 2.89 -3.72
CA LEU A 137 -1.88 3.20 -5.09
C LEU A 137 -1.96 4.70 -5.42
N PRO A 138 -2.99 5.45 -5.01
CA PRO A 138 -3.01 6.91 -5.17
C PRO A 138 -1.86 7.60 -4.42
N SER A 139 -1.61 7.23 -3.15
CA SER A 139 -0.50 7.79 -2.36
C SER A 139 0.86 7.53 -3.02
N LEU A 140 1.09 6.31 -3.51
CA LEU A 140 2.31 5.96 -4.23
C LEU A 140 2.43 6.72 -5.56
N THR A 141 1.34 6.90 -6.30
CA THR A 141 1.35 7.65 -7.57
C THR A 141 1.70 9.12 -7.37
N THR A 142 1.14 9.75 -6.32
CA THR A 142 1.49 11.12 -5.93
C THR A 142 2.96 11.20 -5.54
N PHE A 143 3.45 10.26 -4.72
CA PHE A 143 4.86 10.18 -4.34
C PHE A 143 5.78 10.05 -5.56
N THR A 144 5.46 9.15 -6.51
CA THR A 144 6.28 8.96 -7.71
C THR A 144 6.27 10.18 -8.63
N SER A 145 5.16 10.91 -8.70
CA SER A 145 5.07 12.15 -9.48
C SER A 145 5.94 13.25 -8.88
N GLU A 146 5.90 13.41 -7.55
CA GLU A 146 6.74 14.38 -6.85
C GLU A 146 8.23 14.02 -6.96
N LEU A 147 8.56 12.73 -6.84
CA LEU A 147 9.91 12.22 -7.04
C LEU A 147 10.46 12.60 -8.42
N MET A 148 9.70 12.34 -9.49
CA MET A 148 10.12 12.68 -10.85
C MET A 148 10.30 14.19 -11.04
N ASN A 149 9.46 15.01 -10.40
CA ASN A 149 9.57 16.47 -10.46
C ASN A 149 10.83 17.00 -9.75
N GLN A 150 11.13 16.50 -8.55
CA GLN A 150 12.31 16.92 -7.81
C GLN A 150 13.59 16.40 -8.47
N PHE A 151 13.60 15.10 -8.79
CA PHE A 151 14.72 14.45 -9.46
C PHE A 151 15.03 15.10 -10.81
N GLY A 152 14.02 15.34 -11.65
CA GLY A 152 14.19 15.91 -12.98
C GLY A 152 14.82 17.31 -12.97
N LYS A 153 14.52 18.14 -11.95
CA LYS A 153 15.15 19.45 -11.77
C LYS A 153 16.64 19.32 -11.46
N THR A 154 16.98 18.56 -10.43
CA THR A 154 18.37 18.35 -10.00
C THR A 154 19.18 17.66 -11.10
N TRP A 155 18.60 16.66 -11.76
CA TRP A 155 19.23 15.94 -12.86
C TRP A 155 19.50 16.83 -14.08
N GLY A 156 18.52 17.65 -14.47
CA GLY A 156 18.67 18.61 -15.55
C GLY A 156 19.77 19.64 -15.26
N GLU A 157 19.85 20.15 -14.04
CA GLU A 157 20.92 21.06 -13.61
C GLU A 157 22.30 20.39 -13.68
N MET A 158 22.43 19.13 -13.24
CA MET A 158 23.70 18.40 -13.32
C MET A 158 24.15 18.09 -14.75
N ILE A 159 23.23 17.74 -15.64
CA ILE A 159 23.56 17.55 -17.06
C ILE A 159 24.02 18.87 -17.68
N MET A 160 23.30 19.96 -17.40
CA MET A 160 23.62 21.29 -17.94
C MET A 160 24.93 21.85 -17.41
N ALA A 161 25.32 21.51 -16.18
CA ALA A 161 26.58 21.91 -15.58
C ALA A 161 27.79 21.11 -16.10
N ASN A 162 27.56 19.99 -16.81
CA ASN A 162 28.63 19.12 -17.26
C ASN A 162 29.03 19.40 -18.72
N ASP A 163 30.11 20.16 -18.89
CA ASP A 163 30.65 20.58 -20.19
C ASP A 163 31.23 19.43 -21.04
N THR A 164 31.47 18.24 -20.44
CA THR A 164 32.05 17.11 -21.18
C THR A 164 31.05 16.35 -22.05
N ILE A 165 29.74 16.55 -21.81
CA ILE A 165 28.69 15.80 -22.50
C ILE A 165 28.32 16.54 -23.79
N THR A 166 28.45 15.85 -24.93
CA THR A 166 28.09 16.44 -26.23
C THR A 166 26.58 16.44 -26.47
N LYS A 167 26.08 17.37 -27.30
CA LYS A 167 24.66 17.39 -27.69
C LYS A 167 24.22 16.12 -28.43
N GLU A 168 25.15 15.47 -29.14
CA GLU A 168 24.83 14.23 -29.87
C GLU A 168 24.69 13.03 -28.92
N THR A 169 25.53 12.92 -27.89
CA THR A 169 25.38 11.87 -26.86
C THR A 169 24.09 12.02 -26.08
N LEU A 170 23.68 13.27 -25.76
CA LEU A 170 22.37 13.55 -25.14
C LEU A 170 21.21 13.16 -26.04
N ARG A 171 21.32 13.41 -27.35
CA ARG A 171 20.29 13.05 -28.32
C ARG A 171 20.13 11.54 -28.47
N GLN A 172 21.24 10.80 -28.37
CA GLN A 172 21.23 9.33 -28.43
C GLN A 172 20.69 8.69 -27.15
N ALA A 173 20.99 9.27 -25.98
CA ALA A 173 20.49 8.82 -24.68
C ALA A 173 19.26 9.62 -24.20
N ALA A 174 18.31 9.92 -25.09
CA ALA A 174 17.15 10.74 -24.76
C ALA A 174 16.37 10.23 -23.53
N SER A 175 16.22 8.91 -23.38
CA SER A 175 15.55 8.25 -22.25
C SER A 175 16.26 8.46 -20.91
N ALA A 176 17.59 8.56 -20.92
CA ALA A 176 18.41 8.83 -19.73
C ALA A 176 18.45 10.32 -19.39
N VAL A 177 18.19 11.20 -20.35
CA VAL A 177 18.08 12.66 -20.12
C VAL A 177 16.71 13.02 -19.58
N ASN A 178 15.63 12.50 -20.17
CA ASN A 178 14.26 12.74 -19.73
C ASN A 178 13.41 11.48 -20.00
N PRO A 179 12.80 10.85 -18.96
CA PRO A 179 12.73 11.28 -17.56
C PRO A 179 13.98 10.99 -16.72
N GLY A 180 14.96 10.25 -17.26
CA GLY A 180 16.15 9.79 -16.53
C GLY A 180 15.83 8.63 -15.60
N VAL A 181 14.94 8.86 -14.63
CA VAL A 181 14.44 7.83 -13.70
C VAL A 181 12.92 7.78 -13.78
N SER A 182 12.38 6.57 -13.94
CA SER A 182 10.95 6.32 -13.93
C SER A 182 10.64 5.20 -12.94
N PRO A 183 9.81 5.43 -11.90
CA PRO A 183 9.45 4.37 -10.97
C PRO A 183 8.59 3.27 -11.63
N LEU A 184 9.03 2.02 -11.55
CA LEU A 184 8.30 0.87 -12.05
C LEU A 184 7.34 0.31 -10.99
N MET A 185 6.03 0.41 -11.21
CA MET A 185 5.04 -0.21 -10.32
C MET A 185 4.86 -1.70 -10.64
N LEU A 186 5.05 -2.55 -9.65
CA LEU A 186 4.93 -4.01 -9.73
C LEU A 186 3.99 -4.52 -8.66
N ASP A 187 2.93 -5.20 -9.08
CA ASP A 187 2.03 -5.91 -8.17
C ASP A 187 2.45 -7.38 -8.07
N LEU A 188 2.83 -7.83 -6.88
CA LEU A 188 3.26 -9.22 -6.64
C LEU A 188 2.11 -10.22 -6.77
N ARG A 189 0.89 -9.80 -6.46
CA ARG A 189 -0.30 -10.64 -6.55
C ARG A 189 -1.49 -9.78 -6.94
N PRO A 190 -1.73 -9.61 -8.26
CA PRO A 190 -2.89 -8.90 -8.75
C PRO A 190 -4.19 -9.52 -8.24
N PHE A 191 -5.12 -8.69 -7.78
CA PHE A 191 -6.46 -9.13 -7.43
C PHE A 191 -7.26 -9.45 -8.70
N GLY A 192 -7.79 -10.66 -8.80
CA GLY A 192 -8.64 -11.06 -9.91
C GLY A 192 -9.37 -12.38 -9.65
N PRO A 193 -10.52 -12.62 -10.30
CA PRO A 193 -11.21 -11.73 -11.26
C PRO A 193 -11.96 -10.56 -10.57
N PRO A 194 -12.26 -9.46 -11.29
CA PRO A 194 -13.01 -8.32 -10.73
C PRO A 194 -14.40 -8.69 -10.20
N ALA A 195 -15.01 -9.75 -10.72
CA ALA A 195 -16.28 -10.29 -10.23
C ALA A 195 -16.22 -10.75 -8.76
N ALA A 196 -15.02 -10.99 -8.21
CA ALA A 196 -14.84 -11.32 -6.81
C ALA A 196 -14.87 -10.08 -5.89
N ILE A 197 -14.73 -8.85 -6.41
CA ILE A 197 -14.70 -7.62 -5.59
C ILE A 197 -15.93 -7.52 -4.68
N PRO A 198 -17.18 -7.70 -5.18
CA PRO A 198 -18.35 -7.59 -4.32
C PRO A 198 -18.40 -8.68 -3.25
N ALA A 199 -17.96 -9.90 -3.58
CA ALA A 199 -17.95 -11.02 -2.65
C ALA A 199 -16.95 -10.81 -1.49
N VAL A 200 -15.77 -10.24 -1.78
CA VAL A 200 -14.73 -10.02 -0.76
C VAL A 200 -14.99 -8.75 0.06
N THR A 201 -15.54 -7.70 -0.57
CA THR A 201 -15.76 -6.40 0.09
C THR A 201 -17.10 -6.34 0.83
N PHE A 202 -18.18 -6.80 0.19
CA PHE A 202 -19.54 -6.74 0.75
C PHE A 202 -20.06 -8.10 1.22
N GLY A 203 -19.46 -9.21 0.77
CA GLY A 203 -19.91 -10.53 1.20
C GLY A 203 -19.74 -10.76 2.70
N LEU A 204 -18.65 -10.27 3.31
CA LEU A 204 -18.46 -10.38 4.75
C LEU A 204 -19.52 -9.59 5.54
N SER A 205 -19.81 -8.35 5.14
CA SER A 205 -20.85 -7.54 5.80
C SER A 205 -22.24 -8.13 5.59
N PHE A 206 -22.52 -8.68 4.41
CA PHE A 206 -23.75 -9.40 4.12
C PHE A 206 -23.91 -10.66 4.98
N LEU A 207 -22.87 -11.48 5.15
CA LEU A 207 -22.91 -12.68 6.00
C LEU A 207 -23.18 -12.33 7.47
N ILE A 208 -22.54 -11.28 7.99
CA ILE A 208 -22.76 -10.81 9.37
C ILE A 208 -24.18 -10.23 9.52
N ALA A 209 -24.70 -9.53 8.52
CA ALA A 209 -26.08 -9.03 8.58
C ALA A 209 -27.09 -10.19 8.54
N HIS A 210 -26.94 -11.10 7.59
CA HIS A 210 -27.88 -12.20 7.35
C HIS A 210 -27.97 -13.16 8.55
N LEU A 211 -26.83 -13.61 9.07
CA LEU A 211 -26.79 -14.46 10.27
C LEU A 211 -27.42 -13.73 11.47
N GLY A 212 -27.19 -12.40 11.60
CA GLY A 212 -27.76 -11.61 12.69
C GLY A 212 -29.28 -11.53 12.67
N PHE A 213 -29.87 -11.33 11.49
CA PHE A 213 -31.33 -11.33 11.32
C PHE A 213 -31.93 -12.71 11.55
N THR A 214 -31.30 -13.79 11.05
CA THR A 214 -31.80 -15.15 11.27
C THR A 214 -31.82 -15.53 12.75
N TYR A 215 -30.78 -15.18 13.52
CA TYR A 215 -30.78 -15.42 14.96
C TYR A 215 -31.87 -14.61 15.69
N TYR A 216 -32.07 -13.35 15.33
CA TYR A 216 -33.12 -12.51 15.93
C TYR A 216 -34.52 -13.09 15.68
N LEU A 217 -34.82 -13.48 14.45
CA LEU A 217 -36.12 -14.09 14.11
C LEU A 217 -36.31 -15.47 14.76
N ALA A 218 -35.24 -16.24 14.97
CA ALA A 218 -35.31 -17.53 15.63
C ALA A 218 -35.66 -17.41 17.13
N ASP A 219 -35.13 -16.40 17.83
CA ASP A 219 -35.44 -16.16 19.24
C ASP A 219 -36.91 -15.70 19.43
N ASP A 220 -37.40 -14.86 18.51
CA ASP A 220 -38.82 -14.46 18.44
C ASP A 220 -39.77 -15.63 18.11
N MET A 221 -39.27 -16.72 17.49
CA MET A 221 -40.06 -17.93 17.21
C MET A 221 -40.04 -18.97 18.34
N VAL A 222 -39.05 -18.93 19.23
CA VAL A 222 -38.94 -19.84 20.40
C VAL A 222 -39.70 -19.29 21.63
N SER A 223 -39.83 -17.97 21.75
CA SER A 223 -40.55 -17.29 22.83
C SER A 223 -42.11 -17.23 22.77
N PRO A 224 -42.83 -17.43 21.64
CA PRO A 224 -44.29 -17.36 21.63
C PRO A 224 -44.96 -18.59 22.24
N SER A 225 -44.23 -19.71 22.34
CA SER A 225 -44.73 -20.96 22.92
C SER A 225 -44.49 -21.08 24.42
N LEU A 226 -43.73 -20.19 25.07
CA LEU A 226 -43.57 -20.20 26.54
C LEU A 226 -44.53 -19.25 27.26
N THR A 227 -45.00 -18.20 26.58
CA THR A 227 -45.99 -17.25 27.14
C THR A 227 -47.43 -17.77 27.05
N LEU A 228 -47.76 -18.63 26.08
CA LEU A 228 -49.10 -19.24 25.97
C LEU A 228 -49.35 -20.36 27.00
N PHE A 229 -48.30 -21.05 27.47
CA PHE A 229 -48.45 -22.09 28.51
C PHE A 229 -48.46 -21.51 29.93
N ALA A 230 -47.88 -20.33 30.16
CA ALA A 230 -47.91 -19.67 31.46
C ALA A 230 -49.27 -19.04 31.79
N SER A 231 -50.05 -18.60 30.79
CA SER A 231 -51.36 -17.96 31.01
C SER A 231 -52.52 -18.95 31.18
N SER A 232 -52.39 -20.20 30.71
CA SER A 232 -53.44 -21.23 30.85
C SER A 232 -53.38 -22.00 32.18
N GLN A 233 -52.26 -21.95 32.91
CA GLN A 233 -52.12 -22.60 34.22
C GLN A 233 -52.59 -21.73 35.41
N ILE A 234 -52.82 -20.44 35.21
CA ILE A 234 -53.26 -19.53 36.30
C ILE A 234 -54.80 -19.58 36.52
N HIS A 235 -55.58 -20.13 35.59
CA HIS A 235 -57.05 -20.21 35.73
C HIS A 235 -57.60 -21.51 36.37
N ALA A 236 -56.74 -22.48 36.70
CA ALA A 236 -57.19 -23.80 37.16
C ALA A 236 -57.05 -24.05 38.68
N TYR A 237 -56.59 -23.07 39.48
CA TYR A 237 -56.35 -23.26 40.91
C TYR A 237 -56.99 -22.14 41.75
N ASN A 238 -58.32 -22.18 41.92
CA ASN A 238 -58.95 -21.58 43.10
C ASN A 238 -60.27 -22.30 43.47
N PRO A 239 -60.22 -23.50 44.07
CA PRO A 239 -61.32 -23.93 44.91
C PRO A 239 -61.10 -23.33 46.32
N LEU A 240 -62.18 -22.82 46.91
CA LEU A 240 -62.31 -22.41 48.32
C LEU A 240 -62.01 -20.94 48.66
N LEU A 241 -62.85 -20.01 48.21
CA LEU A 241 -63.31 -18.88 49.05
C LEU A 241 -64.70 -18.42 48.57
N ARG A 242 -65.74 -19.19 48.91
CA ARG A 242 -67.14 -18.74 48.85
C ARG A 242 -67.76 -19.02 50.22
N ASN A 243 -67.76 -18.00 51.08
CA ASN A 243 -68.64 -17.81 52.24
C ASN A 243 -68.13 -16.61 53.05
N VAL A 244 -68.58 -15.39 52.70
CA VAL A 244 -69.26 -14.41 53.58
C VAL A 244 -70.12 -13.55 52.67
#